data_AF-A0A661CJ93-F1
#
_entry.id   AF-A0A661CJ93-F1
#
_cell.length_a   1.000
_cell.length_b   1.000
_cell.length_c   1.000
_cell.angle_alpha   90.00
_cell.angle_beta   90.00
_cell.angle_gamma   90.00
#
_symmetry.space_group_name_H-M   'P 1'
#
loop_
_entity.id
_entity.type
_entity.pdbx_description
1 polymer ?
#
loop_
_entity_poly.entity_id
_entity_poly.type
_entity_poly.pdbx_seq_one_letter_code
_entity_poly.pdbx_strand_id
1 'polypeptide(L)' 'EVTGINQDGQSVRIDAEGFPAIVLQHEIDHLNGILFIDRISRLKRELYKRRVHKQLKQSA' A
#
# COMPACT_ATOMS: atom_id res chain seq x y z
N GLU A 1 -11.37 -11.42 -5.59
CA GLU A 1 -10.71 -11.79 -6.86
C GLU A 1 -9.72 -10.71 -7.32
N VAL A 2 -8.49 -11.10 -7.63
CA VAL A 2 -7.42 -10.31 -8.27
C VAL A 2 -6.86 -11.14 -9.42
N THR A 3 -6.45 -10.50 -10.52
CA THR A 3 -5.79 -11.17 -11.65
C THR A 3 -4.40 -10.57 -11.88
N GLY A 4 -3.48 -11.37 -12.41
CA GLY A 4 -2.11 -10.93 -12.66
C GLY A 4 -1.30 -11.97 -13.44
N ILE A 5 0.00 -11.72 -13.55
CA ILE A 5 0.97 -12.63 -14.19
C ILE A 5 1.99 -13.08 -13.14
N ASN A 6 2.27 -14.38 -13.07
CA ASN A 6 3.29 -14.92 -12.17
C ASN A 6 4.71 -14.75 -12.74
N GLN A 7 5.71 -15.22 -11.99
CA GLN A 7 7.13 -15.10 -12.37
C GLN A 7 7.48 -15.85 -13.67
N ASP A 8 6.68 -16.85 -14.04
CA ASP A 8 6.85 -17.66 -15.26
C ASP A 8 6.09 -17.09 -16.47
N GLY A 9 5.45 -15.92 -16.33
CA GLY A 9 4.69 -15.28 -17.40
C GLY A 9 3.26 -15.84 -17.58
N GLN A 10 2.80 -16.70 -16.68
CA GLN A 10 1.47 -17.31 -16.75
C GLN A 10 0.42 -16.48 -16.03
N SER A 11 -0.79 -16.42 -16.60
CA SER A 11 -1.93 -15.74 -15.98
C SER A 11 -2.38 -16.46 -14.71
N VAL A 12 -2.56 -15.69 -13.65
CA VAL A 12 -3.07 -16.16 -12.35
C VAL A 12 -4.32 -15.39 -11.94
N ARG A 13 -5.22 -16.08 -11.26
CA ARG A 13 -6.39 -15.53 -10.59
C ARG A 13 -6.32 -15.93 -9.11
N ILE A 14 -6.42 -14.94 -8.23
CA ILE A 14 -6.28 -15.12 -6.79
C ILE A 14 -7.56 -14.63 -6.11
N ASP A 15 -8.26 -15.55 -5.45
CA ASP A 15 -9.31 -15.22 -4.51
C ASP A 15 -8.71 -15.16 -3.11
N ALA A 16 -8.66 -13.94 -2.57
CA ALA A 16 -8.11 -13.66 -1.27
C ALA A 16 -9.18 -13.00 -0.40
N GLU A 17 -9.17 -13.38 0.86
CA GLU A 17 -10.02 -12.81 1.91
C GLU A 17 -9.16 -12.42 3.12
N GLY A 18 -9.71 -11.62 4.02
CA GLY A 18 -9.03 -11.23 5.26
C GLY A 18 -7.67 -10.56 5.02
N PHE A 19 -6.64 -11.05 5.72
CA PHE A 19 -5.31 -10.43 5.70
C PHE A 19 -4.61 -10.49 4.33
N PRO A 20 -4.56 -11.63 3.61
CA PRO A 20 -4.04 -11.68 2.24
C PRO A 20 -4.71 -10.69 1.28
N ALA A 21 -6.03 -10.48 1.42
CA ALA A 21 -6.74 -9.50 0.59
C ALA A 21 -6.27 -8.07 0.84
N ILE A 22 -5.97 -7.72 2.10
CA ILE A 22 -5.47 -6.40 2.48
C ILE A 22 -4.07 -6.18 1.89
N VAL A 23 -3.19 -7.18 2.00
CA VAL A 23 -1.83 -7.09 1.45
C VAL A 23 -1.87 -6.91 -0.07
N LEU A 24 -2.66 -7.73 -0.78
CA LEU A 24 -2.78 -7.60 -2.24
C LEU A 24 -3.28 -6.22 -2.65
N GLN A 25 -4.31 -5.69 -1.97
CA GLN A 25 -4.79 -4.33 -2.24
C GLN A 25 -3.72 -3.26 -1.96
N HIS A 26 -2.94 -3.42 -0.89
CA HIS A 26 -1.86 -2.50 -0.54
C HIS A 26 -0.77 -2.46 -1.62
N GLU A 27 -0.29 -3.62 -2.08
CA GLU A 27 0.73 -3.68 -3.13
C GLU A 27 0.20 -3.17 -4.47
N ILE A 28 -1.06 -3.46 -4.82
CA ILE A 28 -1.71 -2.93 -6.03
C ILE A 28 -1.84 -1.40 -5.96
N ASP A 29 -2.18 -0.84 -4.80
CA ASP A 29 -2.23 0.61 -4.61
C ASP A 29 -0.86 1.25 -4.90
N HIS A 30 0.23 0.62 -4.50
CA HIS A 30 1.58 1.10 -4.80
C HIS A 30 1.88 1.14 -6.30
N LEU A 31 1.39 0.18 -7.09
CA LEU A 31 1.51 0.22 -8.55
C LEU A 31 0.78 1.43 -9.17
N ASN A 32 -0.23 1.94 -8.47
CA ASN A 32 -1.00 3.13 -8.87
C ASN A 32 -0.48 4.42 -8.22
N GLY A 33 0.65 4.38 -7.51
CA GLY A 33 1.20 5.52 -6.78
C GLY A 33 0.36 5.94 -5.57
N ILE A 34 -0.53 5.08 -5.08
CA ILE A 34 -1.38 5.31 -3.92
C ILE A 34 -0.68 4.72 -2.68
N LEU A 35 -0.59 5.51 -1.62
CA LEU A 35 -0.14 5.05 -0.31
C LEU A 35 -1.35 4.86 0.62
N PHE A 36 -1.23 3.99 1.62
CA PHE A 36 -2.32 3.80 2.60
C PHE A 36 -2.73 5.10 3.31
N ILE A 37 -1.78 6.04 3.48
CA ILE A 37 -2.03 7.36 4.07
C ILE A 37 -2.90 8.26 3.20
N ASP A 38 -3.11 7.92 1.93
CA ASP A 38 -4.01 8.63 1.03
C ASP A 38 -5.47 8.22 1.25
N ARG A 39 -5.68 7.04 1.87
CA ARG A 39 -7.00 6.49 2.22
C ARG A 39 -7.47 6.86 3.64
N ILE A 40 -6.64 7.50 4.46
CA ILE A 40 -7.03 7.98 5.80
C ILE A 40 -7.50 9.44 5.76
N SER A 41 -8.17 9.90 6.83
CA SER A 41 -8.63 11.28 6.91
C SER A 41 -7.48 12.30 6.79
N ARG A 42 -7.76 13.44 6.17
CA ARG A 42 -6.78 14.51 5.91
C ARG A 42 -6.01 14.91 7.17
N LEU A 43 -6.68 15.06 8.31
CA LEU A 43 -6.03 15.42 9.58
C LEU A 43 -5.00 14.36 10.00
N LYS A 44 -5.34 13.07 9.94
CA LYS A 44 -4.43 11.98 10.31
C LYS A 44 -3.24 11.90 9.34
N ARG A 45 -3.48 12.10 8.04
CA ARG A 45 -2.42 12.16 7.02
C ARG A 45 -1.40 13.25 7.30
N GLU A 46 -1.84 14.45 7.63
CA GLU A 46 -0.95 15.58 7.93
C GLU A 46 -0.15 15.36 9.24
N LEU A 47 -0.78 14.79 10.28
CA LEU A 47 -0.07 14.42 11.51
C LEU A 47 1.02 13.37 11.24
N TYR A 48 0.72 12.36 10.43
CA TYR A 48 1.68 11.33 10.04
C TYR A 48 2.87 11.91 9.28
N LYS A 49 2.63 12.74 8.25
CA LYS A 49 3.68 13.41 7.48
C LYS A 49 4.62 14.24 8.37
N ARG A 50 4.06 15.02 9.30
CA ARG A 50 4.86 15.81 10.25
C ARG A 50 5.76 14.93 11.13
N ARG A 51 5.22 13.79 11.60
CA ARG A 51 5.98 12.84 12.41
C ARG A 51 7.15 12.23 11.62
N VAL A 52 6.90 11.75 10.40
CA VAL A 52 7.92 11.15 9.53
C VAL A 52 9.01 12.17 9.18
N HIS A 53 8.63 13.40 8.81
CA HIS A 53 9.58 14.46 8.51
C HIS A 53 10.49 14.79 9.69
N LYS A 54 9.93 14.81 10.91
CA LYS A 54 10.72 15.00 12.13
C LYS A 54 11.69 13.84 12.37
N GLN A 55 11.26 12.60 12.17
CA GLN A 55 12.12 11.42 12.32
C GLN A 55 13.27 11.43 11.31
N LEU A 56 13.00 11.70 10.04
CA LEU A 56 14.02 11.76 8.98
C LEU A 56 15.10 12.81 9.28
N LYS A 57 14.72 13.96 9.85
CA LYS A 57 15.67 15.00 10.28
C LYS A 57 16.53 14.63 11.50
N GLN A 58 16.08 13.69 12.34
CA GLN A 58 16.80 13.27 13.54
C GLN A 58 17.76 12.11 13.26
N SER A 59 17.50 11.34 12.20
CA SER A 59 18.32 10.24 11.73
C SER A 59 19.32 10.62 10.63
N ALA A 60 19.37 11.90 10.27
CA ALA A 60 20.36 12.51 9.37
C ALA A 60 21.32 13.37 10.20
#